data_AF-A0A3M1QXR1-F1
#
_entry.id   AF-A0A3M1QXR1-F1
#
_cell.length_a   1.000
_cell.length_b   1.000
_cell.length_c   1.000
_cell.angle_alpha   90.00
_cell.angle_beta   90.00
_cell.angle_gamma   90.00
#
_symmetry.space_group_name_H-M   'P 1'
#
loop_
_entity.id
_entity.type
_entity.pdbx_description
1 polymer ?
#
loop_
_entity_poly.entity_id
_entity_poly.type
_entity_poly.pdbx_seq_one_letter_code
_entity_poly.pdbx_strand_id
1 'polypeptide(L)'
;VLLIGDKVVDPRRGSFAYEVDLGGAWRQHTGLPFVFAVWAAPGGLNAADARTLFELLGAARDCGVARADRIAAEDGPSLGWPVESARRYLTRCLHYTLDARAAEGATLFAHLCGKYGLAATDAAIAWPGALQEVAE
;
A
#
# COMPACT_ATOMS: atom_id res chain seq x y z
N VAL A 1 -15.36 -9.75 -9.53
CA VAL A 1 -15.55 -8.65 -8.55
C VAL A 1 -14.17 -8.19 -8.11
N LEU A 2 -13.94 -6.88 -7.96
CA LEU A 2 -12.70 -6.34 -7.38
C LEU A 2 -13.00 -5.84 -5.96
N LEU A 3 -12.18 -6.26 -5.00
CA LEU A 3 -12.32 -5.88 -3.59
C LEU A 3 -11.00 -5.26 -3.11
N ILE A 4 -11.11 -4.19 -2.31
CA ILE A 4 -9.98 -3.50 -1.67
C ILE A 4 -10.42 -3.01 -0.29
N GLY A 5 -9.48 -2.94 0.66
CA GLY A 5 -9.72 -2.44 2.00
C GLY A 5 -10.49 -3.44 2.87
N ASP A 6 -11.36 -2.92 3.72
CA ASP A 6 -12.22 -3.69 4.63
C ASP A 6 -13.12 -4.71 3.91
N LYS A 7 -13.50 -4.41 2.66
CA LYS A 7 -14.38 -5.24 1.81
C LYS A 7 -13.77 -6.59 1.41
N VAL A 8 -12.47 -6.83 1.64
CA VAL A 8 -11.86 -8.12 1.28
C VAL A 8 -12.34 -9.26 2.17
N VAL A 9 -12.96 -8.96 3.31
CA VAL A 9 -13.80 -9.90 4.06
C VAL A 9 -15.20 -9.85 3.48
N ASP A 10 -15.44 -10.72 2.51
CA ASP A 10 -16.72 -10.89 1.82
C ASP A 10 -17.25 -12.30 2.13
N PRO A 11 -18.51 -12.45 2.58
CA PRO A 11 -19.09 -13.76 2.87
C PRO A 11 -19.22 -14.67 1.63
N ARG A 12 -19.11 -14.10 0.43
CA ARG A 12 -19.06 -14.84 -0.84
C ARG A 12 -17.67 -15.40 -1.16
N ARG A 13 -16.66 -15.14 -0.32
CA ARG A 13 -15.37 -15.82 -0.46
C ARG A 13 -15.56 -17.33 -0.44
N GLY A 14 -14.87 -18.04 -1.31
CA GLY A 14 -15.01 -19.47 -1.57
C GLY A 14 -16.16 -19.83 -2.51
N SER A 15 -17.05 -18.89 -2.87
CA SER A 15 -18.16 -19.18 -3.80
C SER A 15 -17.81 -18.90 -5.27
N PHE A 16 -16.65 -18.34 -5.55
CA PHE A 16 -16.18 -18.07 -6.91
C PHE A 16 -15.28 -19.21 -7.40
N ALA A 17 -15.38 -19.54 -8.69
CA ALA A 17 -14.49 -20.53 -9.32
C ALA A 17 -13.00 -20.14 -9.24
N TYR A 18 -12.71 -18.83 -9.18
CA TYR A 18 -11.37 -18.29 -9.07
C TYR A 18 -11.34 -17.10 -8.11
N GLU A 19 -10.35 -17.09 -7.23
CA GLU A 19 -10.02 -15.96 -6.37
C GLU A 19 -8.53 -15.67 -6.48
N VAL A 20 -8.19 -14.42 -6.72
CA VAL A 20 -6.80 -14.00 -6.95
C VAL A 20 -6.48 -12.85 -6.01
N ASP A 21 -5.43 -13.03 -5.22
CA ASP A 21 -4.75 -11.92 -4.53
C ASP A 21 -3.92 -11.17 -5.57
N LEU A 22 -4.33 -9.93 -5.91
CA LEU A 22 -3.65 -9.12 -6.91
C LEU A 22 -2.24 -8.68 -6.47
N GLY A 23 -2.03 -8.47 -5.16
CA GLY A 23 -0.69 -8.19 -4.63
C GLY A 23 0.22 -9.42 -4.73
N GLY A 24 -0.34 -10.59 -4.43
CA GLY A 24 0.34 -11.88 -4.61
C GLY A 24 0.68 -12.17 -6.08
N ALA A 25 -0.28 -11.99 -6.98
CA ALA A 25 -0.10 -12.18 -8.42
C ALA A 25 0.94 -11.21 -9.00
N TRP A 26 0.92 -9.94 -8.57
CA TRP A 26 1.95 -8.97 -8.94
C TRP A 26 3.33 -9.44 -8.50
N ARG A 27 3.48 -9.82 -7.22
CA ARG A 27 4.77 -10.29 -6.69
C ARG A 27 5.25 -11.56 -7.40
N GLN A 28 4.36 -12.46 -7.78
CA GLN A 28 4.70 -13.64 -8.56
C GLN A 28 5.18 -13.28 -9.97
N HIS A 29 4.58 -12.26 -10.59
CA HIS A 29 4.91 -11.84 -11.95
C HIS A 29 6.20 -11.00 -12.03
N THR A 30 6.44 -10.12 -11.06
CA THR A 30 7.51 -9.12 -11.12
C THR A 30 8.62 -9.33 -10.09
N GLY A 31 8.37 -10.11 -9.04
CA GLY A 31 9.27 -10.21 -7.88
C GLY A 31 9.27 -8.98 -6.96
N LEU A 32 8.48 -7.95 -7.28
CA LEU A 32 8.43 -6.68 -6.55
C LEU A 32 7.19 -6.61 -5.65
N PRO A 33 7.26 -5.87 -4.53
CA PRO A 33 6.07 -5.51 -3.77
C PRO A 33 5.14 -4.61 -4.59
N PHE A 34 3.85 -4.59 -4.23
CA PHE A 34 2.85 -3.71 -4.82
C PHE A 34 2.51 -2.58 -3.85
N VAL A 35 2.45 -1.33 -4.36
CA VAL A 35 2.08 -0.15 -3.56
C VAL A 35 0.65 0.25 -3.89
N PHE A 36 -0.26 0.07 -2.94
CA PHE A 36 -1.67 0.42 -3.13
C PHE A 36 -1.97 1.91 -2.94
N ALA A 37 -1.23 2.58 -2.05
CA ALA A 37 -1.45 3.98 -1.72
C ALA A 37 -0.17 4.62 -1.16
N VAL A 38 -0.07 5.94 -1.34
CA VAL A 38 0.98 6.79 -0.76
C VAL A 38 0.35 8.07 -0.23
N TRP A 39 1.00 8.71 0.73
CA TRP A 39 0.78 10.14 0.98
C TRP A 39 1.61 10.94 -0.01
N ALA A 40 0.96 11.83 -0.75
CA ALA A 40 1.59 12.71 -1.73
C ALA A 40 1.25 14.16 -1.42
N ALA A 41 2.19 15.07 -1.74
CA ALA A 41 2.00 16.51 -1.61
C ALA A 41 2.21 17.18 -2.98
N PRO A 42 1.56 18.33 -3.25
CA PRO A 42 1.84 19.11 -4.45
C PRO A 42 3.30 19.58 -4.48
N GLY A 43 3.91 19.63 -5.67
CA GLY A 43 5.32 20.02 -5.86
C GLY A 43 5.70 21.45 -5.46
N GLY A 44 4.73 22.28 -5.05
CA GLY A 44 4.94 23.64 -4.55
C GLY A 44 4.76 23.80 -3.04
N LEU A 45 4.56 22.71 -2.29
CA LEU A 45 4.48 22.79 -0.83
C LEU A 45 5.83 23.25 -0.26
N ASN A 46 5.81 24.26 0.60
CA ASN A 46 7.05 24.75 1.19
C ASN A 46 7.71 23.69 2.09
N ALA A 47 9.03 23.75 2.21
CA ALA A 47 9.82 22.73 2.89
C ALA A 47 9.46 22.58 4.38
N ALA A 48 9.07 23.67 5.05
CA ALA A 48 8.72 23.64 6.47
C ALA A 48 7.39 22.89 6.72
N ASP A 49 6.37 23.18 5.90
CA ASP A 49 5.08 22.49 5.97
C ASP A 49 5.22 21.03 5.54
N ALA A 50 5.98 20.75 4.48
CA ALA A 50 6.26 19.39 4.03
C ALA A 50 6.95 18.57 5.13
N ARG A 51 7.92 19.17 5.83
CA ARG A 51 8.61 18.53 6.96
C ARG A 51 7.66 18.26 8.12
N THR A 52 6.84 19.25 8.47
CA THR A 52 5.86 19.13 9.56
C THR A 52 4.86 18.00 9.28
N LEU A 53 4.31 17.94 8.06
CA LEU A 53 3.40 16.87 7.66
C LEU A 53 4.07 15.50 7.66
N PHE A 54 5.32 15.41 7.17
CA PHE A 54 6.08 14.17 7.19
C PHE A 54 6.26 13.63 8.61
N GLU A 55 6.62 14.49 9.56
CA GLU A 55 6.80 14.11 10.97
C GLU A 55 5.48 13.71 11.63
N LEU A 56 4.41 14.48 11.42
CA LEU A 56 3.09 14.19 11.97
C LEU A 56 2.51 12.87 11.44
N LEU A 57 2.54 12.67 10.11
CA LEU A 57 2.02 11.45 9.49
C LEU A 57 2.89 10.23 9.83
N GLY A 58 4.22 10.41 9.90
CA GLY A 58 5.15 9.39 10.35
C GLY A 58 4.86 8.93 11.78
N ALA A 59 4.73 9.87 12.71
CA ALA A 59 4.40 9.57 14.10
C ALA A 59 3.02 8.90 14.25
N ALA A 60 2.01 9.37 13.49
CA ALA A 60 0.69 8.76 13.48
C ALA A 60 0.72 7.31 12.95
N ARG A 61 1.44 7.06 11.85
CA ARG A 61 1.68 5.72 11.31
C ARG A 61 2.35 4.83 12.36
N ASP A 62 3.44 5.28 12.96
CA ASP A 62 4.25 4.45 13.88
C ASP A 62 3.44 4.10 15.14
N CYS A 63 2.66 5.05 15.67
CA CYS A 63 1.70 4.79 16.74
C CYS A 63 0.65 3.74 16.33
N GLY A 64 0.09 3.87 15.12
CA GLY A 64 -0.87 2.91 14.56
C GLY A 64 -0.27 1.51 14.42
N VAL A 65 0.94 1.40 13.86
CA VAL A 65 1.66 0.12 13.68
C VAL A 65 1.94 -0.54 15.02
N ALA A 66 2.44 0.21 16.01
CA ALA A 66 2.70 -0.31 17.35
C ALA A 66 1.42 -0.82 18.05
N ARG A 67 0.25 -0.32 17.64
CA ARG A 67 -1.07 -0.67 18.19
C ARG A 67 -1.91 -1.53 17.25
N ALA A 68 -1.37 -1.97 16.11
CA ALA A 68 -2.13 -2.64 15.06
C ALA A 68 -2.84 -3.90 15.57
N ASP A 69 -2.21 -4.63 16.49
CA ASP A 69 -2.79 -5.79 17.17
C ASP A 69 -4.07 -5.46 17.95
N ARG A 70 -4.02 -4.33 18.68
CA ARG A 70 -5.14 -3.83 19.47
C ARG A 70 -6.25 -3.27 18.58
N ILE A 71 -5.88 -2.51 17.56
CA ILE A 71 -6.82 -1.98 16.54
C ILE A 71 -7.58 -3.13 15.88
N ALA A 72 -6.88 -4.21 15.49
CA ALA A 72 -7.52 -5.39 14.92
C ALA A 72 -8.56 -6.04 15.85
N ALA A 73 -8.26 -6.11 17.15
CA ALA A 73 -9.16 -6.70 18.14
C ALA A 73 -10.36 -5.80 18.46
N GLU A 74 -10.16 -4.49 18.54
CA GLU A 74 -11.19 -3.51 18.90
C GLU A 74 -12.13 -3.23 17.73
N ASP A 75 -11.59 -2.99 16.53
CA ASP A 75 -12.37 -2.49 15.39
C ASP A 75 -12.78 -3.59 14.40
N GLY A 76 -11.97 -4.63 14.25
CA GLY A 76 -12.17 -5.72 13.29
C GLY A 76 -13.58 -6.35 13.33
N PRO A 77 -14.09 -6.76 14.52
CA PRO A 77 -15.41 -7.38 14.63
C PRO A 77 -16.56 -6.50 14.11
N SER A 78 -16.49 -5.19 14.35
CA SER A 78 -17.50 -4.23 13.87
C SER A 78 -17.54 -4.13 12.35
N LEU A 79 -16.41 -4.42 11.69
CA LEU A 79 -16.26 -4.47 10.23
C LEU A 79 -16.51 -5.87 9.66
N GLY A 80 -16.96 -6.82 10.49
CA GLY A 80 -17.22 -8.21 10.09
C GLY A 80 -15.97 -9.09 9.99
N TRP A 81 -14.82 -8.62 10.47
CA TRP A 81 -13.57 -9.39 10.45
C TRP A 81 -13.44 -10.28 11.69
N PRO A 82 -13.15 -11.58 11.54
CA PRO A 82 -12.60 -12.37 12.63
C PRO A 82 -11.30 -11.71 13.14
N VAL A 83 -11.18 -11.56 14.46
CA VAL A 83 -10.05 -10.83 15.10
C VAL A 83 -8.69 -11.30 14.59
N GLU A 84 -8.47 -12.61 14.49
CA GLU A 84 -7.19 -13.14 14.02
C GLU A 84 -6.90 -12.82 12.55
N SER A 85 -7.95 -12.76 11.71
CA SER A 85 -7.81 -12.34 10.32
C SER A 85 -7.45 -10.87 10.21
N ALA A 86 -8.10 -10.00 11.00
CA ALA A 86 -7.78 -8.58 11.07
C ALA A 86 -6.35 -8.37 11.59
N ARG A 87 -5.95 -9.11 12.63
CA ARG A 87 -4.61 -9.06 13.22
C ARG A 87 -3.56 -9.43 12.19
N ARG A 88 -3.72 -10.57 11.52
CA ARG A 88 -2.82 -10.98 10.44
C ARG A 88 -2.75 -9.94 9.32
N TYR A 89 -3.90 -9.40 8.91
CA TYR A 89 -3.95 -8.40 7.84
C TYR A 89 -3.16 -7.12 8.19
N LEU A 90 -3.42 -6.52 9.35
CA LEU A 90 -2.77 -5.28 9.77
C LEU A 90 -1.30 -5.45 10.19
N THR A 91 -0.89 -6.63 10.69
CA THR A 91 0.46 -6.83 11.23
C THR A 91 1.41 -7.61 10.34
N ARG A 92 0.90 -8.40 9.39
CA ARG A 92 1.71 -9.30 8.54
C ARG A 92 1.50 -9.08 7.05
N CYS A 93 0.29 -8.70 6.61
CA CYS A 93 0.02 -8.50 5.18
C CYS A 93 0.36 -7.08 4.72
N LEU A 94 -0.02 -6.07 5.52
CA LEU A 94 0.25 -4.67 5.21
C LEU A 94 1.65 -4.25 5.61
N HIS A 95 2.30 -3.51 4.72
CA HIS A 95 3.57 -2.84 4.95
C HIS A 95 3.33 -1.33 4.83
N TYR A 96 3.66 -0.58 5.88
CA TYR A 96 3.31 0.85 6.00
C TYR A 96 4.49 1.79 5.72
N THR A 97 5.68 1.24 5.48
CA THR A 97 6.88 1.98 5.10
C THR A 97 7.16 1.77 3.63
N LEU A 98 7.49 2.86 2.95
CA LEU A 98 7.88 2.83 1.55
C LEU A 98 9.41 2.72 1.48
N ASP A 99 9.92 1.61 0.98
CA ASP A 99 11.34 1.39 0.72
C ASP A 99 11.65 1.49 -0.79
N ALA A 100 12.93 1.36 -1.14
CA ALA A 100 13.37 1.45 -2.54
C ALA A 100 12.74 0.37 -3.43
N ARG A 101 12.53 -0.86 -2.93
CA ARG A 101 11.89 -1.95 -3.69
C ARG A 101 10.41 -1.68 -3.93
N ALA A 102 9.72 -1.07 -2.96
CA ALA A 102 8.36 -0.59 -3.10
C ALA A 102 8.25 0.55 -4.12
N ALA A 103 9.18 1.50 -4.09
CA ALA A 103 9.27 2.55 -5.09
C ALA A 103 9.55 1.99 -6.50
N GLU A 104 10.41 0.97 -6.62
CA GLU A 104 10.66 0.26 -7.87
C GLU A 104 9.40 -0.43 -8.40
N GLY A 105 8.69 -1.18 -7.54
CA GLY A 105 7.42 -1.83 -7.90
C GLY A 105 6.36 -0.85 -8.38
N ALA A 106 6.21 0.29 -7.70
CA ALA A 106 5.29 1.34 -8.09
C ALA A 106 5.70 2.03 -9.42
N THR A 107 6.99 2.24 -9.63
CA THR A 107 7.53 2.78 -10.89
C THR A 107 7.25 1.83 -12.06
N LEU A 108 7.48 0.52 -11.88
CA LEU A 108 7.16 -0.50 -12.88
C LEU A 108 5.66 -0.52 -13.18
N PHE A 109 4.81 -0.42 -12.15
CA PHE A 109 3.36 -0.34 -12.35
C PHE A 109 2.96 0.86 -13.21
N ALA A 110 3.48 2.06 -12.91
CA ALA A 110 3.22 3.26 -13.70
C ALA A 110 3.67 3.10 -15.16
N HIS A 111 4.84 2.53 -15.40
CA HIS A 111 5.34 2.23 -16.73
C HIS A 111 4.40 1.28 -17.50
N LEU A 112 3.94 0.20 -16.86
CA LEU A 112 3.00 -0.74 -17.47
C LEU A 112 1.65 -0.08 -17.78
N CYS A 113 1.16 0.80 -16.90
CA CYS A 113 -0.04 1.58 -17.17
C CYS A 113 0.13 2.46 -18.42
N GLY A 114 1.27 3.15 -18.57
CA GLY A 114 1.58 3.92 -19.78
C GLY A 114 1.65 3.04 -21.03
N LYS A 115 2.37 1.90 -20.95
CA LYS A 115 2.50 0.92 -22.04
C LYS A 115 1.14 0.39 -22.53
N TYR A 116 0.19 0.17 -21.62
CA TYR A 116 -1.14 -0.33 -21.95
C TYR A 116 -2.19 0.77 -22.16
N GLY A 117 -1.80 2.05 -22.17
CA GLY A 117 -2.71 3.17 -22.40
C GLY A 117 -3.71 3.43 -21.26
N LEU A 118 -3.40 2.96 -20.04
CA LEU A 118 -4.18 3.19 -18.82
C LEU A 118 -3.78 4.48 -18.09
N ALA A 119 -2.58 5.00 -18.40
CA ALA A 119 -2.07 6.29 -17.94
C ALA A 119 -1.31 6.97 -19.09
N ALA A 120 -0.89 8.22 -18.89
CA ALA A 120 0.01 8.88 -19.83
C ALA A 120 1.30 8.08 -20.01
N THR A 121 1.84 8.02 -21.22
CA THR A 121 3.03 7.20 -21.53
C THR A 121 4.27 7.66 -20.76
N ASP A 122 4.32 8.93 -20.39
CA ASP A 122 5.35 9.58 -19.59
C ASP A 122 4.99 9.72 -18.11
N ALA A 123 3.95 9.01 -17.64
CA ALA A 123 3.57 9.00 -16.23
C ALA A 123 4.74 8.53 -15.36
N ALA A 124 5.36 9.48 -14.66
CA ALA A 124 6.46 9.24 -13.74
C ALA A 124 6.02 9.59 -12.32
N ILE A 125 6.46 8.77 -11.36
CA ILE A 125 6.26 9.05 -9.94
C ILE A 125 7.51 9.74 -9.41
N ALA A 126 7.35 10.96 -8.91
CA ALA A 126 8.44 11.72 -8.31
C ALA A 126 8.70 11.24 -6.88
N TRP A 127 9.67 10.34 -6.73
CA TRP A 127 10.11 9.85 -5.42
C TRP A 127 11.12 10.79 -4.76
N PRO A 128 11.12 10.91 -3.41
CA PRO A 128 12.22 11.55 -2.68
C PRO A 128 13.56 10.87 -2.96
N GLY A 129 14.65 11.66 -2.97
CA GLY A 129 16.00 11.16 -3.31
C GLY A 129 16.48 9.96 -2.47
N ALA A 130 16.09 9.89 -1.19
CA ALA A 130 16.41 8.76 -0.31
C ALA A 130 15.86 7.40 -0.78
N LEU A 131 14.86 7.38 -1.67
CA LEU A 131 14.31 6.17 -2.28
C LEU A 131 14.93 5.85 -3.65
N GLN A 132 15.82 6.70 -4.14
CA GLN A 132 16.49 6.57 -5.44
C GLN A 132 17.92 6.00 -5.31
N GLU A 133 18.48 5.91 -4.11
CA GLU A 133 19.89 5.55 -3.86
C GLU A 133 20.21 4.03 -3.78
N VAL A 134 19.34 3.12 -4.24
CA VAL A 134 19.57 1.66 -4.13
C VAL A 134 19.70 0.96 -5.49
N ALA A 135 20.20 1.66 -6.49
CA ALA A 135 20.55 1.08 -7.79
C ALA A 135 22.07 1.14 -8.01
N GLU A 136 22.82 0.32 -7.26
CA GLU A 136 24.17 -0.14 -7.63
C GLU A 136 24.24 -1.67 -7.54
#